data_AF-A0A5C7VJ58-F1
#
_entry.id   AF-A0A5C7VJ58-F1
#
_cell.length_a   1.000
_cell.length_b   1.000
_cell.length_c   1.000
_cell.angle_alpha   90.00
_cell.angle_beta   90.00
_cell.angle_gamma   90.00
#
_symmetry.space_group_name_H-M   'P 1'
#
loop_
_entity.id
_entity.type
_entity.pdbx_description
1 polymer ?
#
loop_
_entity_poly.entity_id
_entity_poly.type
_entity_poly.pdbx_seq_one_letter_code
_entity_poly.pdbx_strand_id
1 'polypeptide(L)' 'MSTSLVQVQDLAKVFDVSPPWLNRVVERKPKAFVHAVDGVSFAIERGQTLALVGESGCGKSTVARLLVGLY' A
#
# COMPACT_ATOMS: atom_id res chain seq x y z
N MET A 1 -9.86 -29.04 2.52
CA MET A 1 -9.22 -27.92 1.84
C MET A 1 -9.60 -26.65 2.60
N SER A 2 -8.66 -25.97 3.23
CA SER A 2 -8.96 -24.74 3.98
C SER A 2 -9.31 -23.64 2.98
N THR A 3 -10.52 -23.09 3.07
CA THR A 3 -10.97 -21.95 2.26
C THR A 3 -10.44 -20.67 2.91
N SER A 4 -9.44 -20.05 2.29
CA SER A 4 -8.97 -18.72 2.69
C SER A 4 -10.13 -17.72 2.60
N LEU A 5 -10.35 -16.95 3.67
CA LEU A 5 -11.38 -15.90 3.72
C LEU A 5 -10.90 -14.64 3.02
N VAL A 6 -9.62 -14.31 3.18
CA VAL A 6 -8.94 -13.21 2.48
C VAL A 6 -7.71 -13.77 1.79
N GLN A 7 -7.50 -13.38 0.53
CA GLN A 7 -6.31 -13.71 -0.22
C GLN A 7 -5.78 -12.45 -0.90
N VAL A 8 -4.52 -12.14 -0.65
CA VAL A 8 -3.79 -11.00 -1.22
C VAL A 8 -2.60 -11.55 -1.98
N GLN A 9 -2.47 -11.16 -3.24
CA GLN A 9 -1.37 -11.55 -4.10
C GLN A 9 -0.76 -10.29 -4.71
N ASP A 10 0.56 -10.17 -4.58
CA ASP A 10 1.39 -9.14 -5.21
C ASP A 10 0.85 -7.70 -5.03
N LEU A 11 0.37 -7.38 -3.83
CA LEU A 11 -0.23 -6.10 -3.56
C LEU A 11 0.83 -5.00 -3.54
N ALA A 12 0.71 -4.08 -4.50
CA ALA A 12 1.58 -2.92 -4.65
C ALA A 12 0.76 -1.62 -4.69
N LYS A 13 1.30 -0.55 -4.10
CA LYS A 13 0.71 0.79 -4.20
C LYS A 13 1.78 1.86 -4.26
N VAL A 14 1.76 2.59 -5.36
CA VAL A 14 2.58 3.78 -5.59
C VAL A 14 1.72 5.03 -5.41
N PHE A 15 2.26 6.02 -4.71
CA PHE A 15 1.68 7.36 -4.56
C PHE A 15 2.53 8.39 -5.29
N ASP A 16 1.87 9.27 -6.04
CA ASP A 16 2.48 10.49 -6.56
C ASP A 16 2.49 11.52 -5.43
N VAL A 17 3.69 11.84 -4.94
CA VAL A 17 3.92 12.84 -3.89
C VAL A 17 4.58 14.09 -4.47
N SER A 18 4.46 14.28 -5.79
CA SER A 18 5.02 15.43 -6.47
C SER A 18 4.41 16.74 -5.97
N PRO A 19 5.22 17.81 -5.87
CA PRO A 19 4.69 19.16 -5.70
C PRO A 19 3.72 19.54 -6.84
N PRO A 20 2.86 20.56 -6.62
CA PRO A 20 2.00 21.10 -7.66
C PRO A 20 2.79 21.43 -8.92
N TRP A 21 2.15 21.25 -10.08
CA TRP A 21 2.84 21.32 -11.38
C TRP A 21 3.57 22.64 -11.60
N LEU A 22 2.99 23.77 -11.15
CA LEU A 22 3.56 25.10 -11.30
C LEU A 22 4.92 25.20 -10.57
N ASN A 23 4.99 24.77 -9.30
CA ASN A 23 6.24 24.70 -8.54
C ASN A 23 7.28 23.82 -9.25
N ARG A 24 6.86 22.67 -9.80
CA ARG A 24 7.78 21.77 -10.52
C ARG A 24 8.42 22.43 -11.73
N VAL A 25 7.65 23.20 -12.50
CA VAL A 25 8.16 23.86 -13.71
C VAL A 25 9.12 24.99 -13.35
N VAL A 26 8.74 25.83 -12.38
CA VAL A 26 9.57 26.96 -11.94
C VAL A 26 10.88 26.48 -11.31
N GLU A 27 10.82 25.45 -10.46
CA GLU A 27 11.98 24.91 -9.75
C GLU A 27 12.72 23.80 -10.52
N ARG A 28 12.26 23.45 -11.74
CA ARG A 28 12.76 22.34 -12.57
C ARG A 28 12.88 21.01 -11.81
N LYS A 29 11.90 20.70 -10.96
CA LYS A 29 11.88 19.47 -10.16
C LYS A 29 11.20 18.31 -10.89
N PRO A 30 11.72 17.08 -10.79
CA PRO A 30 11.07 15.90 -11.35
C PRO A 30 9.82 15.52 -10.56
N LYS A 31 9.04 14.57 -11.10
CA LYS A 31 8.00 13.90 -10.31
C LYS A 31 8.63 13.09 -9.18
N ALA A 32 7.93 13.00 -8.06
CA ALA A 32 8.33 12.19 -6.92
C ALA A 32 7.28 11.12 -6.66
N PHE A 33 7.70 9.86 -6.65
CA PHE A 33 6.85 8.71 -6.40
C PHE A 33 7.35 7.96 -5.17
N VAL A 34 6.41 7.44 -4.37
CA VAL A 34 6.71 6.61 -3.20
C VAL A 34 5.97 5.29 -3.35
N HIS A 35 6.72 4.19 -3.27
CA HIS A 35 6.17 2.85 -3.11
C HIS A 35 5.79 2.67 -1.65
N ALA A 36 4.49 2.78 -1.34
CA ALA A 36 4.01 2.60 0.04
C ALA A 36 3.96 1.13 0.44
N VAL A 37 3.66 0.24 -0.51
CA VAL A 37 3.76 -1.21 -0.40
C VAL A 37 4.19 -1.76 -1.74
N ASP A 38 4.98 -2.83 -1.75
CA ASP A 38 5.55 -3.42 -2.96
C ASP A 38 5.59 -4.95 -2.82
N GLY A 39 4.76 -5.65 -3.61
CA GLY A 39 4.74 -7.11 -3.68
C GLY A 39 4.23 -7.86 -2.44
N VAL A 40 3.30 -7.29 -1.68
CA VAL A 40 2.79 -7.94 -0.45
C VAL A 40 1.83 -9.08 -0.79
N SER A 41 2.12 -10.30 -0.32
CA SER A 41 1.28 -11.48 -0.53
C SER A 41 1.02 -12.23 0.79
N PHE A 42 -0.26 -12.51 1.09
CA PHE A 42 -0.67 -13.29 2.26
C PHE A 42 -2.09 -13.81 2.11
N ALA A 43 -2.47 -14.78 2.94
CA ALA A 43 -3.83 -15.26 3.06
C ALA A 43 -4.26 -15.27 4.54
N ILE A 44 -5.55 -15.07 4.78
CA ILE A 44 -6.16 -15.19 6.11
C ILE A 44 -7.23 -16.27 6.01
N GLU A 45 -7.05 -17.37 6.72
CA GLU A 45 -8.05 -18.44 6.77
C GLU A 45 -9.23 -18.07 7.69
N ARG A 46 -10.35 -18.76 7.52
CA ARG A 46 -11.52 -18.55 8.37
C ARG A 46 -11.16 -18.84 9.83
N GLY A 47 -11.46 -17.88 10.72
CA GLY A 47 -11.17 -18.00 12.15
C GLY A 47 -9.76 -17.60 12.55
N GLN A 48 -8.91 -17.17 11.60
CA GLN A 48 -7.60 -16.60 11.91
C GLN A 48 -7.67 -15.08 12.09
N THR A 49 -6.80 -14.58 12.95
CA THR A 49 -6.54 -13.15 13.12
C THR A 49 -5.09 -12.88 12.71
N LEU A 50 -4.90 -12.01 11.72
CA LEU A 50 -3.59 -11.56 11.27
C LEU A 50 -3.32 -10.14 11.78
N ALA A 51 -2.18 -9.95 12.43
CA ALA A 51 -1.73 -8.64 12.91
C ALA A 51 -0.61 -8.09 12.02
N LEU A 52 -0.83 -6.90 11.44
CA LEU A 52 0.18 -6.15 10.70
C LEU A 52 0.92 -5.21 11.65
N VAL A 53 2.21 -5.45 11.87
CA VAL A 53 3.07 -4.68 12.79
C VAL A 53 4.28 -4.09 12.07
N GLY A 54 4.86 -3.03 12.63
CA GLY A 54 6.04 -2.34 12.07
C GLY A 54 6.08 -0.86 12.43
N GLU A 55 7.16 -0.18 12.09
CA GLU A 55 7.40 1.25 12.39
C GLU A 55 6.41 2.20 11.70
N SER A 56 6.32 3.44 12.18
CA SER A 56 5.49 4.46 11.52
C SER A 56 5.95 4.66 10.07
N GLY A 57 5.00 4.69 9.13
CA GLY A 57 5.31 4.88 7.70
C GLY A 57 5.60 3.60 6.89
N CYS A 58 5.69 2.41 7.50
CA CYS A 58 6.00 1.17 6.76
C CYS A 58 4.87 0.60 5.88
N GLY A 59 3.73 1.30 5.72
CA GLY A 59 2.66 0.89 4.81
C GLY A 59 1.49 0.08 5.42
N LYS A 60 1.45 -0.17 6.75
CA LYS A 60 0.35 -0.91 7.42
C LYS A 60 -1.04 -0.39 7.07
N SER A 61 -1.28 0.91 7.27
CA SER A 61 -2.59 1.53 6.98
C SER A 61 -2.91 1.53 5.49
N THR A 62 -1.88 1.52 4.63
CA THR A 62 -2.05 1.40 3.18
C THR A 62 -2.55 0.01 2.81
N VAL A 63 -1.93 -1.07 3.33
CA VAL A 63 -2.41 -2.46 3.16
C VAL A 63 -3.85 -2.56 3.66
N ALA A 64 -4.13 -2.08 4.87
CA ALA A 64 -5.46 -2.17 5.47
C ALA A 64 -6.54 -1.49 4.61
N ARG A 65 -6.26 -0.30 4.05
CA ARG A 65 -7.20 0.42 3.17
C ARG A 65 -7.38 -0.26 1.81
N LEU A 66 -6.32 -0.83 1.23
CA LEU A 66 -6.42 -1.59 -0.02
C LEU A 66 -7.28 -2.86 0.16
N LEU A 67 -7.13 -3.56 1.29
CA LEU A 67 -7.92 -4.73 1.63
C LEU A 67 -9.44 -4.46 1.65
N VAL A 68 -9.85 -3.27 2.08
CA VAL A 68 -11.26 -2.87 2.19
C VAL A 68 -11.75 -2.04 0.99
N GLY A 69 -10.94 -1.89 -0.06
CA GLY A 69 -11.32 -1.17 -1.28
C GLY A 69 -11.47 0.36 -1.12
N LEU A 70 -10.71 0.98 -0.22
CA LEU A 70 -10.74 2.44 0.00
C LEU A 70 -9.71 3.21 -0.84
N TYR A 71 -9.17 2.60 -1.90
CA TYR A 71 -8.20 3.19 -2.83
C TYR A 71 -8.50 2.77 -4.27
#